data_AF-A0A9Q0LBG8-F1
#
_entry.id   AF-A0A9Q0LBG8-F1
#
_cell.length_a   1.000
_cell.length_b   1.000
_cell.length_c   1.000
_cell.angle_alpha   90.00
_cell.angle_beta   90.00
_cell.angle_gamma   90.00
#
_symmetry.space_group_name_H-M   'P 1'
#
loop_
_entity.id
_entity.type
_entity.pdbx_description
1 polymer ?
#
loop_
_entity_poly.entity_id
_entity_poly.type
_entity_poly.pdbx_seq_one_letter_code
_entity_poly.pdbx_strand_id
1 'polypeptide(L)' 'MSFLFLKLFTKPQEMEIDWDCPCVKYLTEGPCGKIFKQSFECYTKSHSKPKGKECIDLFINLQTCLTKNASYYEKKKKNL' A
#
# COMPACT_ATOMS: atom_id res chain seq x y z
N MET A 1 14.44 22.42 -26.75
CA MET A 1 14.14 22.49 -25.30
C MET A 1 12.63 22.45 -25.12
N SER A 2 12.11 21.61 -24.22
CA SER A 2 10.68 21.48 -23.88
C SER A 2 9.81 20.41 -24.59
N PHE A 3 10.34 19.19 -24.76
CA PHE A 3 9.49 17.98 -24.83
C PHE A 3 9.85 16.94 -23.75
N LEU A 4 10.94 17.15 -23.01
CA LEU A 4 11.37 16.25 -21.92
C LEU A 4 10.48 16.37 -20.67
N PHE A 5 9.86 17.54 -20.43
CA PHE A 5 9.04 17.78 -19.24
C PHE A 5 7.65 17.13 -19.30
N LEU A 6 7.13 16.79 -20.48
CA LEU A 6 5.78 16.22 -20.61
C LEU A 6 5.72 14.70 -20.35
N LYS A 7 6.87 14.00 -20.36
CA LYS A 7 6.94 12.54 -20.14
C LYS A 7 6.94 12.11 -18.65
N LEU A 8 6.99 13.07 -17.72
CA LEU A 8 6.96 12.78 -16.28
C LEU A 8 5.54 12.64 -15.71
N PHE A 9 4.50 13.04 -16.45
CA PHE A 9 3.12 13.12 -15.96
C PHE A 9 2.19 11.99 -16.45
N THR A 10 2.66 11.05 -17.28
CA THR A 10 1.80 10.06 -17.94
C THR A 10 2.19 8.61 -17.68
N LYS A 11 2.80 8.28 -16.54
CA LYS A 11 2.86 6.87 -16.13
C LYS A 11 1.50 6.46 -15.53
N PRO A 12 0.73 5.56 -16.17
CA PRO A 12 -0.34 4.88 -15.45
C PRO A 12 0.28 4.19 -14.25
N GLN A 13 -0.15 4.56 -13.04
CA GLN A 13 0.23 3.86 -11.81
C GLN A 13 -0.54 2.53 -11.74
N GLU A 14 -0.15 1.59 -12.59
CA GLU A 14 -0.40 0.17 -12.38
C GLU A 14 0.56 -0.29 -11.27
N MET A 15 0.14 -0.04 -10.04
CA MET A 15 0.78 -0.62 -8.86
C MET A 15 0.25 -2.05 -8.72
N GLU A 16 0.96 -2.99 -9.31
CA GLU A 16 0.83 -4.41 -8.97
C GLU A 16 1.71 -4.68 -7.75
N ILE A 17 1.11 -5.18 -6.66
CA ILE A 17 1.87 -5.60 -5.48
C ILE A 17 2.37 -7.02 -5.69
N ASP A 18 3.68 -7.19 -5.58
CA ASP A 18 4.30 -8.48 -5.37
C ASP A 18 4.14 -8.89 -3.90
N TRP A 19 3.22 -9.83 -3.65
CA TRP A 19 2.93 -10.35 -2.31
C TRP A 19 4.03 -11.26 -1.78
N ASP A 20 4.90 -11.77 -2.66
CA ASP A 20 6.01 -12.65 -2.31
C ASP A 20 7.28 -11.88 -1.95
N CYS A 21 7.34 -10.58 -2.30
CA CYS A 21 8.43 -9.72 -1.84
C CYS A 21 8.54 -9.77 -0.30
N PRO A 22 9.72 -10.06 0.27
CA PRO A 22 9.95 -10.03 1.71
C PRO A 22 9.54 -8.70 2.37
N CYS A 23 9.59 -7.62 1.59
CA CYS A 23 9.17 -6.27 1.95
C CYS A 23 7.66 -6.11 2.21
N VAL A 24 6.82 -6.95 1.62
CA VAL A 24 5.35 -6.93 1.78
C VAL A 24 4.87 -8.14 2.58
N LYS A 25 5.59 -9.26 2.49
CA LYS A 25 5.24 -10.53 3.12
C LYS A 25 4.97 -10.40 4.63
N TYR A 26 5.78 -9.64 5.36
CA TYR A 26 5.58 -9.45 6.80
C TYR A 26 4.32 -8.64 7.14
N LEU A 27 3.85 -7.79 6.22
CA LEU A 27 2.59 -7.05 6.38
C LEU A 27 1.40 -7.96 6.09
N THR A 28 1.50 -8.87 5.11
CA THR A 28 0.43 -9.81 4.78
C THR A 28 0.27 -10.98 5.75
N GLU A 29 1.36 -11.45 6.35
CA GLU A 29 1.35 -12.55 7.32
C GLU A 29 1.10 -12.06 8.76
N GLY A 30 1.15 -10.74 8.98
CA GLY A 30 0.94 -10.12 10.28
C GLY A 30 -0.53 -9.97 10.69
N PRO A 31 -0.78 -9.50 11.92
CA PRO A 31 -2.13 -9.30 12.47
C PRO A 31 -2.99 -8.30 11.68
N CYS A 32 -2.37 -7.44 10.85
CA CYS A 32 -3.07 -6.47 10.01
C CYS A 32 -3.14 -6.87 8.53
N GLY A 33 -2.64 -8.06 8.16
CA GLY A 33 -2.49 -8.47 6.76
C GLY A 33 -3.79 -8.57 5.99
N LYS A 34 -4.89 -8.91 6.65
CA LYS A 34 -6.22 -8.91 6.03
C LYS A 34 -6.65 -7.51 5.60
N ILE A 35 -6.48 -6.53 6.50
CA ILE A 35 -6.82 -5.13 6.23
C ILE A 35 -5.89 -4.59 5.13
N PHE A 36 -4.60 -4.94 5.18
CA PHE A 36 -3.63 -4.56 4.15
C PHE A 36 -4.05 -5.03 2.75
N LYS A 37 -4.40 -6.31 2.59
CA LYS A 37 -4.89 -6.87 1.32
C LYS A 37 -6.16 -6.16 0.85
N GLN A 38 -7.11 -5.92 1.74
CA GLN A 38 -8.37 -5.23 1.41
C GLN A 38 -8.14 -3.78 0.96
N SER A 39 -7.29 -3.02 1.66
CA SER A 39 -6.96 -1.64 1.28
C SER A 39 -6.29 -1.58 -0.10
N PHE A 40 -5.36 -2.50 -0.37
CA PHE A 40 -4.66 -2.54 -1.65
C PHE A 40 -5.54 -3.03 -2.80
N GLU A 41 -6.40 -4.03 -2.57
CA GLU A 41 -7.40 -4.42 -3.57
C GLU A 41 -8.34 -3.26 -3.92
N CYS A 42 -8.80 -2.50 -2.92
CA CYS A 42 -9.61 -1.30 -3.15
C CYS A 42 -8.86 -0.29 -4.01
N TYR A 43 -7.59 -0.02 -3.66
CA TYR A 43 -6.74 0.91 -4.41
C TYR A 43 -6.53 0.47 -5.86
N THR A 44 -6.27 -0.81 -6.11
CA THR A 44 -6.06 -1.36 -7.46
C THR A 44 -7.32 -1.25 -8.32
N LYS A 45 -8.50 -1.51 -7.72
CA LYS A 45 -9.82 -1.44 -8.37
C LYS A 45 -10.37 -0.01 -8.50
N SER A 46 -9.81 0.96 -7.78
CA SER A 46 -10.27 2.35 -7.82
C SER A 46 -9.99 2.99 -9.18
N HIS A 47 -11.03 3.58 -9.77
CA HIS A 47 -10.94 4.44 -10.96
C HIS A 47 -11.11 5.93 -10.65
N SER A 48 -11.23 6.29 -9.36
CA SER A 48 -11.39 7.69 -8.93
C SER A 48 -10.16 8.55 -9.25
N LYS A 49 -10.38 9.87 -9.40
CA LYS A 49 -9.30 10.88 -9.47
C LYS A 49 -9.39 11.78 -8.22
N PRO A 50 -8.40 11.76 -7.31
CA PRO A 50 -7.21 10.90 -7.27
C PRO A 50 -7.56 9.42 -6.99
N LYS A 51 -6.70 8.50 -7.46
CA LYS A 51 -6.89 7.06 -7.28
C LYS A 51 -6.87 6.71 -5.80
N GLY A 52 -7.85 5.93 -5.35
CA GLY A 52 -7.99 5.43 -3.99
C GLY A 52 -8.62 6.42 -3.02
N LYS A 53 -9.23 7.51 -3.50
CA LYS A 53 -9.94 8.50 -2.65
C LYS A 53 -11.07 7.85 -1.84
N GLU A 54 -11.76 6.90 -2.45
CA GLU A 54 -12.82 6.08 -1.85
C GLU A 54 -12.29 5.04 -0.86
N CYS A 55 -11.00 4.73 -0.89
CA CYS A 55 -10.36 3.71 -0.04
C CYS A 55 -9.69 4.30 1.20
N ILE A 56 -9.75 5.61 1.41
CA ILE A 56 -9.03 6.32 2.49
C ILE A 56 -9.34 5.71 3.86
N ASP A 57 -10.59 5.36 4.13
CA ASP A 57 -10.98 4.76 5.41
C ASP A 57 -10.31 3.40 5.66
N LEU A 58 -10.12 2.60 4.59
CA LEU A 58 -9.39 1.34 4.68
C LEU A 58 -7.91 1.57 5.02
N PHE A 59 -7.30 2.62 4.45
CA PHE A 59 -5.92 3.00 4.79
C PHE A 59 -5.80 3.56 6.21
N ILE A 60 -6.78 4.32 6.69
CA ILE A 60 -6.84 4.78 8.09
C ILE A 60 -6.94 3.57 9.04
N ASN A 61 -7.79 2.60 8.72
CA ASN A 61 -7.92 1.36 9.51
C ASN A 61 -6.63 0.54 9.51
N LEU A 62 -5.98 0.43 8.36
CA LEU A 62 -4.67 -0.22 8.25
C LEU A 62 -3.64 0.49 9.14
N GLN A 63 -3.52 1.81 9.03
CA GLN A 63 -2.60 2.62 9.84
C GLN A 63 -2.88 2.44 11.33
N THR A 64 -4.17 2.47 11.73
CA THR A 64 -4.60 2.25 13.10
C THR A 64 -4.19 0.86 13.60
N CYS A 65 -4.35 -0.18 12.77
CA CYS A 65 -3.94 -1.53 13.12
C CYS A 65 -2.42 -1.64 13.26
N LEU A 66 -1.65 -1.05 12.34
CA LEU A 66 -0.19 -1.03 12.38
C LEU A 66 0.32 -0.34 13.65
N THR A 67 -0.24 0.83 14.00
CA THR A 67 0.13 1.56 15.21
C THR A 67 -0.22 0.77 16.48
N LYS A 68 -1.37 0.12 16.54
CA LYS A 68 -1.74 -0.74 17.68
C LYS A 68 -0.81 -1.95 17.85
N ASN A 69 -0.28 -2.47 16.75
CA ASN A 69 0.63 -3.62 16.72
C ASN A 69 2.09 -3.21 16.45
N ALA A 70 2.47 -1.97 16.77
CA ALA A 70 3.79 -1.43 16.44
C ALA A 70 4.92 -2.32 16.98
N SER A 71 4.77 -2.88 18.18
CA SER A 71 5.75 -3.79 18.79
C SER A 71 5.98 -5.08 17.99
N TYR A 72 4.96 -5.63 17.31
CA TYR A 72 5.10 -6.78 16.42
C TYR A 72 5.90 -6.39 15.16
N TYR A 73 5.50 -5.29 14.52
CA TYR A 73 6.11 -4.83 13.27
C TYR A 73 7.53 -4.31 13.46
N GLU A 74 7.86 -3.66 14.58
CA GLU A 74 9.22 -3.25 14.92
C GLU A 74 10.16 -4.44 15.12
N LYS A 75 9.68 -5.49 15.81
CA LYS A 75 10.46 -6.73 15.97
C LYS A 75 10.68 -7.43 14.63
N LYS A 76 9.65 -7.49 13.78
CA LYS A 76 9.79 -8.11 12.46
C LYS A 76 10.66 -7.29 11.50
N LYS A 77 10.59 -5.96 11.55
CA LYS A 77 11.44 -5.06 10.73
C LYS A 77 12.92 -5.19 11.06
N LYS A 78 13.28 -5.44 12.33
CA LYS A 78 14.69 -5.66 12.74
C LYS A 78 15.28 -6.99 12.27
N ASN A 79 14.43 -7.93 11.86
CA ASN A 79 14.81 -9.26 11.39
C ASN A 79 14.68 -9.41 9.86
N LEU A 80 14.52 -8.28 9.16
CA LEU A 80 14.48 -8.16 7.70
C LEU A 80 15.72 -7.40 7.23
#